data_AF-A0A0A1ZNX3-F1
#
_entry.id   AF-A0A0A1ZNX3-F1
#
_cell.length_a   1.000
_cell.length_b   1.000
_cell.length_c   1.000
_cell.angle_alpha   90.00
_cell.angle_beta   90.00
_cell.angle_gamma   90.00
#
_symmetry.space_group_name_H-M   'P 1'
#
loop_
_entity.id
_entity.type
_entity.pdbx_description
1 polymer ?
#
loop_
_entity_poly.entity_id
_entity_poly.type
_entity_poly.pdbx_seq_one_letter_code
_entity_poly.pdbx_strand_id
1 'polypeptide(L)'
;MQKLKIFEKQMVEWQSGVRILYKDLQKFHNWSDDQVWEKLKSELRRICLESEYGEDDLAWTRELLTSKRDITLWEAVRLTIRFKHSTPLLDALNNLRYIKTKD
;
A
#
# COMPACT_ATOMS: atom_id res chain seq x y z
N MET A 1 -0.13 27.85 4.71
CA MET A 1 -0.06 27.55 3.25
C MET A 1 1.15 26.67 2.88
N GLN A 2 2.38 26.97 3.34
CA GLN A 2 3.59 26.17 2.99
C GLN A 2 3.55 24.71 3.49
N LYS A 3 3.04 24.47 4.71
CA LYS A 3 2.89 23.10 5.26
C LYS A 3 1.98 22.21 4.41
N LEU A 4 0.91 22.78 3.84
CA LEU A 4 -0.04 22.04 3.00
C LEU A 4 0.64 21.59 1.70
N LYS A 5 1.40 22.49 1.06
CA LYS A 5 2.16 22.17 -0.16
C LYS A 5 3.22 21.08 0.07
N ILE A 6 3.89 21.09 1.22
CA ILE A 6 4.84 20.04 1.59
C ILE A 6 4.12 18.70 1.73
N PHE A 7 2.97 18.69 2.39
CA PHE A 7 2.19 17.47 2.59
C PHE A 7 1.63 16.92 1.28
N GLU A 8 1.12 17.77 0.39
CA GLU A 8 0.69 17.36 -0.96
C GLU A 8 1.83 16.73 -1.75
N LYS A 9 3.04 17.29 -1.66
CA LYS A 9 4.23 16.70 -2.29
C LYS A 9 4.54 15.31 -1.70
N GLN A 10 4.54 15.18 -0.38
CA GLN A 10 4.78 13.91 0.31
C GLN A 10 3.72 12.86 -0.04
N MET A 11 2.46 13.27 -0.18
CA MET A 11 1.37 12.43 -0.63
C MET A 11 1.62 11.89 -2.05
N VAL A 12 2.04 12.76 -2.98
CA VAL A 12 2.37 12.38 -4.36
C VAL A 12 3.58 11.43 -4.40
N GLU A 13 4.62 11.72 -3.62
CA GLU A 13 5.81 10.86 -3.50
C GLU A 13 5.43 9.48 -2.94
N TRP A 14 4.61 9.45 -1.88
CA TRP A 14 4.17 8.22 -1.26
C TRP A 14 3.34 7.35 -2.21
N GLN A 15 2.32 7.92 -2.88
CA GLN A 15 1.49 7.13 -3.80
C GLN A 15 2.30 6.59 -4.98
N SER A 16 3.27 7.37 -5.47
CA SER A 16 4.15 6.94 -6.55
C SER A 16 5.07 5.81 -6.07
N GLY A 17 5.63 5.95 -4.87
CA GLY A 17 6.47 4.94 -4.24
C GLY A 17 5.76 3.59 -4.07
N VAL A 18 4.56 3.56 -3.51
CA VAL A 18 3.83 2.29 -3.30
C VAL A 18 3.45 1.60 -4.61
N ARG A 19 3.12 2.37 -5.66
CA ARG A 19 2.86 1.82 -7.00
C ARG A 19 4.12 1.21 -7.62
N ILE A 20 5.27 1.87 -7.47
CA ILE A 20 6.56 1.35 -7.93
C ILE A 20 6.90 0.05 -7.21
N LEU A 21 6.77 0.00 -5.88
CA LEU A 21 7.03 -1.20 -5.08
C LEU A 21 6.10 -2.35 -5.47
N TYR A 22 4.82 -2.08 -5.72
CA TYR A 22 3.86 -3.08 -6.19
C TYR A 22 4.26 -3.66 -7.56
N LYS A 23 4.68 -2.80 -8.50
CA LYS A 23 5.16 -3.25 -9.82
C LYS A 23 6.50 -3.96 -9.76
N ASP A 24 7.40 -3.56 -8.85
CA ASP A 24 8.65 -4.28 -8.59
C ASP A 24 8.36 -5.69 -8.07
N LEU A 25 7.45 -5.81 -7.10
CA LEU A 25 7.02 -7.11 -6.56
C LEU A 25 6.45 -8.02 -7.65
N GLN A 26 5.61 -7.44 -8.53
CA GLN A 26 5.05 -8.13 -9.69
C GLN A 26 6.17 -8.69 -10.59
N LYS A 27 7.15 -7.85 -10.95
CA LYS A 27 8.26 -8.23 -11.83
C LYS A 27 9.19 -9.25 -11.18
N PHE A 28 9.51 -9.08 -9.90
CA PHE A 28 10.44 -9.93 -9.18
C PHE A 28 9.94 -11.36 -9.06
N HIS A 29 8.66 -11.54 -8.73
CA HIS A 29 8.05 -12.87 -8.59
C HIS A 29 7.42 -13.39 -9.88
N ASN A 30 7.46 -12.61 -10.96
CA ASN A 30 6.77 -12.91 -12.23
C ASN A 30 5.27 -13.21 -12.04
N TRP A 31 4.60 -12.42 -11.21
CA TRP A 31 3.18 -12.56 -10.92
C TRP A 31 2.30 -11.75 -11.89
N SER A 32 1.09 -12.22 -12.16
CA SER A 32 0.05 -11.38 -12.76
C SER A 32 -0.42 -10.31 -11.77
N ASP A 33 -1.15 -9.30 -12.25
CA ASP A 33 -1.68 -8.23 -11.40
C ASP A 33 -2.65 -8.79 -10.32
N ASP A 34 -3.47 -9.78 -10.70
CA ASP A 34 -4.36 -10.47 -9.75
C ASP A 34 -3.58 -11.31 -8.73
N GLN A 35 -2.51 -12.00 -9.15
CA GLN A 35 -1.69 -12.81 -8.25
C GLN A 35 -0.98 -11.94 -7.20
N VAL A 36 -0.35 -10.85 -7.61
CA VAL A 36 0.34 -9.94 -6.68
C VAL A 36 -0.68 -9.27 -5.73
N TRP A 37 -1.87 -8.94 -6.22
CA TRP A 37 -2.95 -8.44 -5.38
C TRP A 37 -3.38 -9.45 -4.32
N GLU A 38 -3.66 -10.70 -4.70
CA GLU A 38 -4.10 -11.73 -3.74
C GLU A 38 -3.03 -12.03 -2.69
N LYS A 39 -1.75 -12.04 -3.08
CA LYS A 39 -0.63 -12.19 -2.13
C LYS A 39 -0.55 -11.00 -1.17
N LEU A 40 -0.71 -9.78 -1.67
CA LEU A 40 -0.71 -8.57 -0.85
C LEU A 40 -1.91 -8.51 0.09
N LYS A 41 -3.11 -8.84 -0.39
CA LYS A 41 -4.33 -8.94 0.41
C LYS A 41 -4.16 -9.96 1.54
N SER A 42 -3.62 -11.14 1.22
CA SER A 42 -3.35 -12.18 2.23
C SER A 42 -2.34 -11.71 3.28
N GLU A 43 -1.30 -11.00 2.86
CA GLU A 43 -0.27 -10.50 3.77
C GLU A 43 -0.78 -9.37 4.67
N LEU A 44 -1.55 -8.43 4.12
CA LEU A 44 -2.22 -7.37 4.89
C LEU A 44 -3.13 -7.95 5.98
N ARG A 45 -3.94 -8.97 5.64
CA ARG A 45 -4.78 -9.69 6.61
C ARG A 45 -3.98 -10.46 7.67
N ARG A 46 -2.73 -10.83 7.36
CA ARG A 46 -1.84 -11.52 8.29
C ARG A 46 -1.23 -10.57 9.32
N ILE A 47 -0.91 -9.34 8.92
CA ILE A 47 -0.19 -8.38 9.77
C ILE A 47 -1.09 -7.33 10.44
N CYS A 48 -2.33 -7.17 9.96
CA CYS A 48 -3.31 -6.25 10.52
C CYS A 48 -4.60 -6.97 10.90
N LEU A 49 -5.23 -6.50 11.97
CA LEU A 49 -6.58 -6.94 12.32
C LEU A 49 -7.61 -6.31 11.36
N GLU A 50 -8.71 -7.01 11.10
CA GLU A 50 -9.79 -6.50 10.23
C GLU A 50 -10.39 -5.18 10.73
N SER A 51 -10.40 -4.97 12.05
CA SER A 51 -10.82 -3.69 12.67
C SER A 51 -9.89 -2.52 12.32
N GLU A 52 -8.64 -2.81 11.97
CA GLU A 52 -7.62 -1.79 11.64
C GLU A 52 -7.52 -1.58 10.13
N TYR A 53 -7.71 -2.64 9.34
CA TYR A 53 -7.58 -2.66 7.89
C TYR A 53 -8.64 -3.58 7.27
N GLY A 54 -9.84 -3.02 7.01
CA GLY A 54 -11.02 -3.78 6.61
C GLY A 54 -11.14 -3.98 5.10
N GLU A 55 -12.26 -4.57 4.66
CA GLU A 55 -12.51 -4.80 3.22
C GLU A 55 -12.60 -3.50 2.40
N ASP A 56 -13.15 -2.41 2.96
CA ASP A 56 -13.17 -1.10 2.30
C ASP A 56 -11.75 -0.56 2.09
N ASP A 57 -10.86 -0.75 3.07
CA ASP A 57 -9.46 -0.37 2.98
C ASP A 57 -8.72 -1.20 1.93
N LEU A 58 -9.03 -2.50 1.84
CA LEU A 58 -8.48 -3.39 0.82
C LEU A 58 -8.94 -3.00 -0.59
N ALA A 59 -10.23 -2.72 -0.79
CA ALA A 59 -10.75 -2.25 -2.07
C ALA A 59 -10.09 -0.93 -2.49
N TRP A 60 -10.04 0.03 -1.56
CA TRP A 60 -9.38 1.32 -1.74
C TRP A 60 -7.90 1.16 -2.14
N THR A 61 -7.16 0.30 -1.45
CA THR A 61 -5.75 0.05 -1.74
C THR A 61 -5.53 -0.58 -3.10
N ARG A 62 -6.38 -1.54 -3.50
CA ARG A 62 -6.28 -2.15 -4.84
C ARG A 62 -6.42 -1.09 -5.93
N GLU A 63 -7.40 -0.22 -5.80
CA GLU A 63 -7.63 0.86 -6.76
C GLU A 63 -6.44 1.83 -6.84
N LEU A 64 -5.86 2.18 -5.68
CA LEU A 64 -4.67 3.03 -5.61
C LEU A 64 -3.46 2.39 -6.32
N LEU A 65 -3.17 1.13 -6.03
CA LEU A 65 -2.01 0.41 -6.56
C LEU A 65 -2.11 0.11 -8.06
N THR A 66 -3.35 -0.07 -8.55
CA THR A 66 -3.65 -0.32 -9.98
C THR A 66 -3.85 0.97 -10.78
N SER A 67 -3.55 2.13 -10.20
CA SER A 67 -3.70 3.46 -10.82
C SER A 67 -5.11 3.76 -11.33
N LYS A 68 -6.14 3.10 -10.78
CA LYS A 68 -7.55 3.42 -11.08
C LYS A 68 -7.97 4.75 -10.47
N ARG A 69 -7.27 5.18 -9.43
CA ARG A 69 -7.48 6.44 -8.71
C ARG A 69 -6.19 6.91 -8.06
N ASP A 70 -6.07 8.21 -7.86
CA ASP A 70 -5.06 8.81 -6.98
C ASP A 70 -5.61 9.01 -5.56
N ILE A 71 -4.71 9.12 -4.59
CA ILE A 71 -5.09 9.45 -3.22
C ILE A 71 -5.48 10.94 -3.13
N THR A 72 -6.55 11.23 -2.39
CA THR A 72 -6.93 12.61 -2.08
C THR A 72 -6.21 13.14 -0.84
N LEU A 73 -6.10 14.46 -0.71
CA LEU A 73 -5.48 15.10 0.46
C LEU A 73 -6.13 14.65 1.77
N TRP A 74 -7.47 14.58 1.81
CA TRP A 74 -8.21 14.15 3.00
C TRP A 74 -7.99 12.68 3.33
N GLU A 75 -7.85 11.82 2.32
CA GLU A 75 -7.49 10.41 2.53
C GLU A 75 -6.08 10.28 3.10
N ALA A 76 -5.12 11.01 2.54
CA ALA A 76 -3.76 11.02 3.08
C ALA A 76 -3.74 11.47 4.54
N VAL A 77 -4.47 12.53 4.90
CA VAL A 77 -4.62 12.97 6.29
C VAL A 77 -5.23 11.87 7.17
N ARG A 78 -6.32 11.24 6.73
CA ARG A 78 -6.96 10.13 7.47
C ARG A 78 -5.99 8.98 7.72
N LEU A 79 -5.18 8.60 6.72
CA LEU A 79 -4.17 7.55 6.88
C LEU A 79 -3.12 7.92 7.92
N THR A 80 -2.63 9.17 7.95
CA THR A 80 -1.63 9.59 8.96
C THR A 80 -2.17 9.58 10.38
N ILE A 81 -3.48 9.76 10.55
CA ILE A 81 -4.14 9.68 11.85
C ILE A 81 -4.35 8.22 12.24
N ARG A 82 -4.91 7.40 11.32
CA ARG A 82 -5.24 6.00 11.57
C ARG A 82 -4.01 5.14 11.81
N PHE A 83 -2.99 5.30 10.97
CA PHE A 83 -1.73 4.55 11.02
C PHE A 83 -0.59 5.40 11.56
N LYS A 84 -0.84 6.13 12.65
CA LYS A 84 0.14 7.05 13.25
C LYS A 84 1.47 6.40 13.64
N HIS A 85 1.44 5.11 13.96
CA HIS A 85 2.58 4.36 14.49
C HIS A 85 2.90 3.08 13.68
N SER A 86 2.37 2.95 12.47
CA SER A 86 2.48 1.73 11.67
C SER A 86 2.48 2.03 10.18
N THR A 87 3.04 1.14 9.36
CA THR A 87 3.04 1.27 7.90
C THR A 87 2.58 0.00 7.20
N PRO A 88 1.34 -0.49 7.44
CA PRO A 88 0.91 -1.83 7.01
C PRO A 88 1.16 -2.15 5.55
N LEU A 89 0.86 -1.22 4.64
CA LEU A 89 1.05 -1.43 3.21
C LEU A 89 2.53 -1.60 2.84
N LEU A 90 3.42 -0.77 3.40
CA LEU A 90 4.86 -0.87 3.16
C LEU A 90 5.42 -2.14 3.80
N ASP A 91 4.97 -2.47 5.00
CA ASP A 91 5.40 -3.68 5.73
C ASP A 91 5.01 -4.94 4.96
N ALA A 92 3.78 -5.00 4.43
CA ALA A 92 3.30 -6.11 3.61
C ALA A 92 4.09 -6.24 2.29
N LEU A 93 4.30 -5.13 1.57
CA LEU A 93 5.11 -5.12 0.34
C LEU A 93 6.54 -5.59 0.61
N ASN A 94 7.14 -5.11 1.70
CA ASN A 94 8.49 -5.49 2.12
C ASN A 94 8.57 -6.98 2.49
N ASN A 95 7.62 -7.48 3.28
CA ASN A 95 7.56 -8.89 3.63
C ASN A 95 7.49 -9.75 2.38
N LEU A 96 6.58 -9.45 1.44
CA LEU A 96 6.45 -10.20 0.19
C LEU A 96 7.71 -10.14 -0.68
N ARG A 97 8.46 -9.03 -0.64
CA ARG A 97 9.72 -8.88 -1.38
C ARG A 97 10.82 -9.80 -0.85
N TYR A 98 10.83 -10.03 0.46
CA TYR A 98 11.85 -10.78 1.18
C TYR A 98 11.33 -12.09 1.80
N ILE A 99 10.17 -12.59 1.36
CA ILE A 99 9.74 -13.95 1.68
C ILE A 99 10.90 -14.84 1.25
N LYS A 100 11.57 -15.47 2.23
CA LYS A 100 12.54 -16.52 1.97
C LYS A 100 11.79 -17.60 1.21
N THR A 101 12.02 -17.70 -0.09
CA THR A 101 11.82 -18.94 -0.81
C THR A 101 12.69 -19.96 -0.07
N LYS A 102 12.04 -20.87 0.66
CA LYS A 102 12.71 -22.08 1.13
C LYS A 102 12.99 -22.88 -0.14
N ASP A 103 14.18 -22.67 -0.70
CA ASP A 103 14.82 -23.66 -1.56
C ASP A 103 15.29 -24.83 -0.69
#